data_AF-A0A950VFP3-F1
#
_entry.id   AF-A0A950VFP3-F1
#
_cell.length_a   1.000
_cell.length_b   1.000
_cell.length_c   1.000
_cell.angle_alpha   90.00
_cell.angle_beta   90.00
_cell.angle_gamma   90.00
#
_symmetry.space_group_name_H-M   'P 1'
#
loop_
_entity.id
_entity.type
_entity.pdbx_description
1 polymer ?
#
loop_
_entity_poly.entity_id
_entity_poly.type
_entity_poly.pdbx_seq_one_letter_code
_entity_poly.pdbx_strand_id
1 'polypeptide(L)'
;AEAILNMRLRSLRKLEEMELRKEHDSLSRERKKIQTVLGSERLRWDGLAGELEQTRKQFGDGKLGARRTEIVAAPAAVEVNTDAFVEREAITVILSEKGWIRAVKGGVADPAELRFKEGDRLQMLVLCQTTDRLCLFATNGRAYTLKAGDIPRGRGDGQPVRLLADFGNDADAVALFVPAEGGRYLVASGSGRGFVVPAGELLGERRAGKQVLNLRPDEEAALCVPAEGDHVAVVGESRKLLVFPLDQVPEMPRGSGVILQRYKEGGLADARVFRLAEGLSWRIGERTRTEANLGDWFGERGQAGRAPPSGFPKTGRFGPPPG
;
A
#
# COMPACT_ATOMS: atom_id res chain seq x y z
N ALA A 1 -19.02 -31.86 86.86
CA ALA A 1 -19.57 -32.74 87.90
C ALA A 1 -20.64 -33.70 87.36
N GLU A 2 -21.46 -33.24 86.41
CA GLU A 2 -22.56 -34.00 85.79
C GLU A 2 -22.17 -35.37 85.19
N ALA A 3 -20.99 -35.48 84.56
CA ALA A 3 -20.52 -36.75 83.98
C ALA A 3 -20.28 -37.86 85.01
N ILE A 4 -19.90 -37.51 86.25
CA ILE A 4 -19.70 -38.48 87.34
C ILE A 4 -21.05 -38.88 87.94
N LEU A 5 -21.98 -37.93 88.07
CA LEU A 5 -23.32 -38.16 88.60
C LEU A 5 -24.17 -39.07 87.68
N ASN A 6 -23.92 -39.03 86.37
CA ASN A 6 -24.60 -39.84 85.37
C ASN A 6 -23.93 -41.21 85.10
N MET A 7 -22.88 -41.58 85.85
CA MET A 7 -22.20 -42.88 85.67
C MET A 7 -23.11 -44.04 86.05
N ARG A 8 -23.21 -45.04 85.16
CA ARG A 8 -23.93 -46.30 85.44
C ARG A 8 -23.02 -47.27 86.20
N LEU A 9 -23.56 -48.03 87.14
CA LEU A 9 -22.78 -49.00 87.94
C LEU A 9 -22.03 -50.06 87.10
N ARG A 10 -22.55 -50.41 85.91
CA ARG A 10 -21.84 -51.29 84.94
C ARG A 10 -20.48 -50.73 84.50
N SER A 11 -20.32 -49.41 84.54
CA SER A 11 -19.14 -48.67 84.11
C SER A 11 -18.03 -48.55 85.13
N LEU A 12 -18.22 -49.17 86.30
CA LEU A 12 -17.21 -49.31 87.32
C LEU A 12 -16.50 -50.68 87.25
N ARG A 13 -16.71 -51.45 86.17
CA ARG A 13 -16.00 -52.71 85.92
C ARG A 13 -14.55 -52.43 85.52
N LYS A 14 -13.62 -53.27 85.98
CA LYS A 14 -12.18 -53.19 85.63
C LYS A 14 -11.91 -53.23 84.12
N LEU A 15 -12.76 -53.93 83.35
CA LEU A 15 -12.69 -53.93 81.88
C LEU A 15 -13.04 -52.57 81.26
N GLU A 16 -14.10 -51.92 81.74
CA GLU A 16 -14.48 -50.57 81.27
C GLU A 16 -13.40 -49.54 81.66
N GLU A 17 -12.77 -49.67 82.84
CA GLU A 17 -11.62 -48.84 83.21
C GLU A 17 -10.44 -49.01 82.24
N MET A 18 -10.13 -50.25 81.85
CA MET A 18 -9.05 -50.53 80.89
C MET A 18 -9.36 -49.97 79.50
N GLU A 19 -10.61 -50.05 79.04
CA GLU A 19 -11.04 -49.47 77.77
C GLU A 19 -10.95 -47.95 77.78
N LEU A 20 -11.43 -47.30 78.85
CA LEU A 20 -11.33 -45.85 79.03
C LEU A 20 -9.89 -45.37 79.08
N ARG A 21 -8.99 -46.11 79.75
CA ARG A 21 -7.55 -45.80 79.74
C ARG A 21 -6.97 -45.90 78.34
N LYS A 22 -7.31 -46.95 77.57
CA LYS A 22 -6.86 -47.09 76.17
C LYS A 22 -7.39 -45.98 75.26
N GLU A 23 -8.66 -45.63 75.41
CA GLU A 23 -9.29 -44.53 74.66
C GLU A 23 -8.63 -43.20 75.00
N HIS A 24 -8.43 -42.93 76.29
CA HIS A 24 -7.74 -41.74 76.77
C HIS A 24 -6.32 -41.64 76.21
N ASP A 25 -5.57 -42.75 76.18
CA ASP A 25 -4.22 -42.81 75.60
C ASP A 25 -4.24 -42.58 74.08
N SER A 26 -5.26 -43.08 73.37
CA SER A 26 -5.46 -42.84 71.94
C SER A 26 -5.75 -41.37 71.65
N LEU A 27 -6.77 -40.81 72.31
CA LEU A 27 -7.17 -39.41 72.17
C LEU A 27 -6.05 -38.45 72.59
N SER A 28 -5.28 -38.80 73.62
CA SER A 28 -4.13 -38.00 74.05
C SER A 28 -3.02 -37.97 73.00
N ARG A 29 -2.76 -39.10 72.33
CA ARG A 29 -1.81 -39.17 71.20
C ARG A 29 -2.31 -38.38 70.00
N GLU A 30 -3.59 -38.50 69.67
CA GLU A 30 -4.22 -37.75 68.58
C GLU A 30 -4.17 -36.24 68.84
N ARG A 31 -4.59 -35.80 70.03
CA ARG A 31 -4.49 -34.39 70.46
C ARG A 31 -3.07 -33.86 70.32
N LYS A 32 -2.06 -34.61 70.78
CA LYS A 32 -0.66 -34.22 70.67
C LYS A 32 -0.24 -34.07 69.21
N LYS A 33 -0.64 -34.99 68.33
CA LYS A 33 -0.36 -34.92 66.89
C LYS A 33 -0.98 -33.67 66.27
N ILE A 34 -2.25 -33.40 66.54
CA ILE A 34 -2.97 -32.24 66.01
C ILE A 34 -2.34 -30.93 66.53
N GLN A 35 -2.05 -30.84 67.83
CA GLN A 35 -1.40 -29.65 68.41
C GLN A 35 0.01 -29.43 67.85
N THR A 36 0.75 -30.50 67.55
CA THR A 36 2.07 -30.39 66.92
C THR A 36 1.97 -29.79 65.53
N VAL A 37 0.98 -30.21 64.73
CA VAL A 37 0.72 -29.65 63.39
C VAL A 37 0.20 -28.21 63.50
N LEU A 38 -0.73 -27.92 64.41
CA LEU A 38 -1.24 -26.56 64.64
C LEU A 38 -0.18 -25.60 65.19
N GLY A 39 0.83 -26.11 65.89
CA GLY A 39 1.94 -25.30 66.43
C GLY A 39 3.03 -24.96 65.43
N SER A 40 3.06 -25.59 64.24
CA SER A 40 4.10 -25.38 63.24
C SER A 40 3.52 -25.13 61.86
N GLU A 41 3.76 -23.94 61.34
CA GLU A 41 3.34 -23.58 59.98
C GLU A 41 3.97 -24.49 58.93
N ARG A 42 5.24 -24.85 59.09
CA ARG A 42 5.95 -25.77 58.21
C ARG A 42 5.25 -27.13 58.10
N LEU A 43 4.84 -27.71 59.23
CA LEU A 43 4.14 -29.01 59.22
C LEU A 43 2.75 -28.94 58.58
N ARG A 44 2.07 -27.79 58.66
CA ARG A 44 0.81 -27.59 57.92
C ARG A 44 1.04 -27.56 56.41
N TRP A 45 2.05 -26.83 55.95
CA TRP A 45 2.41 -26.79 54.53
C TRP A 45 2.88 -28.14 54.01
N ASP A 46 3.67 -28.88 54.79
CA ASP A 46 4.10 -30.24 54.43
C ASP A 46 2.89 -31.18 54.27
N GLY A 47 1.90 -31.07 55.16
CA GLY A 47 0.64 -31.81 55.06
C GLY A 47 -0.17 -31.46 53.81
N LEU A 48 -0.38 -30.16 53.57
CA LEU A 48 -1.09 -29.65 52.40
C LEU A 48 -0.42 -30.07 51.08
N ALA A 49 0.91 -29.98 51.01
CA ALA A 49 1.67 -30.43 49.85
C ALA A 49 1.46 -31.93 49.59
N GLY A 50 1.46 -32.75 50.65
CA GLY A 50 1.18 -34.18 50.57
C GLY A 50 -0.24 -34.49 50.07
N GLU A 51 -1.24 -33.77 50.55
CA GLU A 51 -2.65 -33.91 50.12
C GLU A 51 -2.85 -33.47 48.65
N LEU A 52 -2.22 -32.37 48.25
CA LEU A 52 -2.24 -31.90 46.85
C LEU A 52 -1.57 -32.89 45.91
N GLU A 53 -0.45 -33.50 46.32
CA GLU A 53 0.25 -34.50 45.54
C GLU A 53 -0.58 -35.79 45.39
N GLN A 54 -1.28 -36.22 46.44
CA GLN A 54 -2.22 -37.35 46.36
C GLN A 54 -3.39 -37.03 45.42
N THR A 55 -3.94 -35.81 45.50
CA THR A 55 -5.02 -35.35 44.61
C THR A 55 -4.54 -35.34 43.15
N ARG A 56 -3.33 -34.83 42.90
CA ARG A 56 -2.72 -34.85 41.57
C ARG A 56 -2.53 -36.27 41.04
N LYS A 57 -2.13 -37.23 41.88
CA LYS A 57 -2.01 -38.64 41.46
C LYS A 57 -3.35 -39.28 41.10
N GLN A 58 -4.43 -38.89 41.78
CA GLN A 58 -5.77 -39.42 41.51
C GLN A 58 -6.41 -38.79 40.26
N PHE A 59 -6.18 -37.50 40.02
CA PHE A 59 -6.94 -36.72 39.02
C PHE A 59 -6.10 -36.02 37.94
N GLY A 60 -4.77 -36.02 38.07
CA GLY A 60 -3.87 -35.29 37.17
C GLY A 60 -3.61 -36.01 35.84
N ASP A 61 -3.74 -37.34 35.83
CA ASP A 61 -3.49 -38.16 34.64
C ASP A 61 -4.78 -38.59 33.94
N GLY A 62 -4.67 -38.95 32.65
CA GLY A 62 -5.78 -39.44 31.82
C GLY A 62 -6.55 -38.36 31.07
N LYS A 63 -7.65 -38.76 30.42
CA LYS A 63 -8.41 -37.92 29.46
C LYS A 63 -9.03 -36.66 30.09
N LEU A 64 -9.33 -36.70 31.38
CA LEU A 64 -9.92 -35.57 32.12
C LEU A 64 -8.88 -34.73 32.87
N GLY A 65 -7.74 -35.32 33.25
CA GLY A 65 -6.64 -34.64 33.95
C GLY A 65 -5.68 -33.92 33.01
N ALA A 66 -5.45 -34.48 31.81
CA ALA A 66 -4.61 -33.84 30.80
C ALA A 66 -5.28 -32.60 30.19
N ARG A 67 -4.48 -31.56 29.94
CA ARG A 67 -4.93 -30.38 29.21
C ARG A 67 -5.42 -30.80 27.81
N ARG A 68 -6.66 -30.42 27.49
CA ARG A 68 -7.31 -30.76 26.21
C ARG A 68 -7.02 -29.76 25.08
N THR A 69 -6.48 -28.59 25.41
CA THR A 69 -6.15 -27.53 24.47
C THR A 69 -4.65 -27.47 24.21
N GLU A 70 -4.27 -27.16 22.98
CA GLU A 70 -2.88 -26.89 22.63
C GLU A 70 -2.58 -25.40 22.76
N ILE A 71 -1.41 -25.06 23.28
CA ILE A 71 -0.92 -23.69 23.27
C ILE A 71 -0.13 -23.52 21.98
N VAL A 72 -0.76 -22.90 20.99
CA VAL A 72 -0.12 -22.58 19.72
C VAL A 72 0.24 -21.10 19.66
N ALA A 73 1.27 -20.76 18.88
CA ALA A 73 1.57 -19.37 18.55
C ALA A 73 0.38 -18.73 17.82
N ALA A 74 0.25 -17.40 17.92
CA ALA A 74 -0.79 -16.68 17.21
C ALA A 74 -0.74 -17.05 15.71
N PRO A 75 -1.87 -17.46 15.11
CA PRO A 75 -1.89 -17.70 13.67
C PRO A 75 -1.48 -16.40 12.95
N ALA A 76 -0.75 -16.54 11.85
CA ALA A 76 -0.46 -15.41 10.98
C ALA A 76 -1.79 -14.74 10.59
N ALA A 77 -1.83 -13.40 10.64
CA ALA A 77 -3.02 -12.66 10.26
C ALA A 77 -3.44 -13.09 8.85
N VAL A 78 -4.66 -13.61 8.72
CA VAL A 78 -5.25 -13.84 7.41
C VAL A 78 -5.54 -12.47 6.83
N GLU A 79 -4.67 -12.00 5.94
CA GLU A 79 -4.93 -10.83 5.11
C GLU A 79 -6.09 -11.18 4.19
N VAL A 80 -7.30 -10.84 4.60
CA VAL A 80 -8.48 -10.90 3.73
C VAL A 80 -8.28 -9.82 2.68
N ASN A 81 -7.83 -10.24 1.49
CA ASN A 81 -7.66 -9.34 0.36
C ASN A 81 -9.03 -8.85 -0.11
N THR A 82 -9.42 -7.65 0.30
CA THR A 82 -10.68 -7.02 -0.10
C THR A 82 -10.76 -6.79 -1.61
N ASP A 83 -9.62 -6.78 -2.32
CA ASP A 83 -9.59 -6.67 -3.78
C ASP A 83 -10.18 -7.93 -4.47
N ALA A 84 -10.28 -9.08 -3.79
CA ALA A 84 -10.89 -10.31 -4.33
C ALA A 84 -12.42 -10.26 -4.44
N PHE A 85 -13.07 -9.27 -3.82
CA PHE A 85 -14.53 -9.09 -3.90
C PHE A 85 -14.95 -8.09 -4.99
N VAL A 86 -14.00 -7.46 -5.68
CA VAL A 86 -14.30 -6.51 -6.76
C VAL A 86 -14.54 -7.28 -8.05
N GLU A 87 -15.76 -7.19 -8.59
CA GLU A 87 -16.09 -7.77 -9.89
C GLU A 87 -15.25 -7.11 -10.99
N ARG A 88 -14.54 -7.95 -11.76
CA ARG A 88 -13.64 -7.51 -12.84
C ARG A 88 -14.45 -7.06 -14.06
N GLU A 89 -14.47 -5.76 -14.29
CA GLU A 89 -15.23 -5.14 -15.38
C GLU A 89 -14.38 -4.09 -16.09
N ALA A 90 -14.49 -4.02 -17.42
CA ALA A 90 -13.84 -2.98 -18.20
C ALA A 90 -14.56 -1.64 -17.99
N ILE A 91 -13.80 -0.62 -17.60
CA ILE A 91 -14.28 0.75 -17.38
C ILE A 91 -13.34 1.74 -18.07
N THR A 92 -13.88 2.88 -18.47
CA THR A 92 -13.09 4.03 -18.90
C THR A 92 -13.12 5.10 -17.83
N VAL A 93 -11.96 5.44 -17.31
CA VAL A 93 -11.76 6.54 -16.37
C VAL A 93 -11.55 7.83 -17.16
N ILE A 94 -12.34 8.84 -16.80
CA ILE A 94 -12.36 10.16 -17.41
C ILE A 94 -11.92 11.15 -16.33
N LEU A 95 -10.88 11.93 -16.63
CA LEU A 95 -10.41 13.02 -15.79
C LEU A 95 -10.50 14.33 -16.57
N SER A 96 -11.11 15.35 -15.95
CA SER A 96 -11.28 16.68 -16.54
C SER A 96 -10.14 17.63 -16.17
N GLU A 97 -10.00 18.72 -16.93
CA GLU A 97 -8.97 19.76 -16.67
C GLU A 97 -9.16 20.42 -15.30
N LYS A 98 -10.40 20.53 -14.80
CA LYS A 98 -10.69 21.01 -13.44
C LYS A 98 -10.61 19.94 -12.35
N GLY A 99 -10.05 18.77 -12.65
CA GLY A 99 -9.81 17.70 -11.66
C GLY A 99 -11.07 16.94 -11.24
N TRP A 100 -12.09 16.83 -12.10
CA TRP A 100 -13.23 15.93 -11.86
C TRP A 100 -12.96 14.56 -12.46
N ILE A 101 -13.18 13.51 -11.67
CA ILE A 101 -12.95 12.13 -12.07
C ILE A 101 -14.24 11.31 -12.01
N ARG A 102 -14.48 10.51 -13.06
CA ARG A 102 -15.57 9.54 -13.13
C ARG A 102 -15.18 8.32 -13.94
N ALA A 103 -15.90 7.22 -13.74
CA ALA A 103 -15.78 6.00 -14.52
C ALA A 103 -17.08 5.69 -15.28
N VAL A 104 -16.95 5.26 -16.53
CA VAL A 104 -18.06 4.72 -17.34
C VAL A 104 -17.78 3.27 -17.69
N LYS A 105 -18.83 2.45 -17.79
CA LYS A 105 -18.71 1.05 -18.19
C LYS A 105 -18.30 0.94 -19.66
N GLY A 106 -17.35 0.05 -19.95
CA GLY A 106 -16.85 -0.19 -21.30
C GLY A 106 -15.92 0.92 -21.82
N GLY A 107 -15.62 0.87 -23.12
CA GLY A 107 -14.85 1.88 -23.83
C GLY A 107 -15.70 3.09 -24.21
N VAL A 108 -15.08 4.28 -24.22
CA VAL A 108 -15.67 5.49 -24.82
C VAL A 108 -15.27 5.52 -26.30
N ALA A 109 -16.26 5.44 -27.19
CA ALA A 109 -16.04 5.40 -28.65
C ALA A 109 -15.61 6.77 -29.20
N ASP A 110 -16.29 7.84 -28.78
CA ASP A 110 -15.94 9.21 -29.14
C ASP A 110 -15.77 10.07 -27.88
N PRO A 111 -14.53 10.49 -27.54
CA PRO A 111 -14.28 11.38 -26.42
C PRO A 111 -14.96 12.77 -26.55
N ALA A 112 -15.36 13.20 -27.76
CA ALA A 112 -16.02 14.49 -27.99
C ALA A 112 -17.46 14.54 -27.48
N GLU A 113 -18.12 13.39 -27.31
CA GLU A 113 -19.49 13.31 -26.77
C GLU A 113 -19.55 13.48 -25.25
N LEU A 114 -18.40 13.49 -24.57
CA LEU A 114 -18.32 13.63 -23.13
C LEU A 114 -18.78 15.03 -22.68
N ARG A 115 -19.78 15.05 -21.80
CA ARG A 115 -20.27 16.29 -21.16
C ARG A 115 -19.46 16.62 -19.91
N PHE A 116 -19.13 17.90 -19.77
CA PHE A 116 -18.40 18.46 -18.63
C PHE A 116 -19.12 19.71 -18.10
N LYS A 117 -18.67 20.19 -16.95
CA LYS A 117 -19.12 21.46 -16.38
C LYS A 117 -18.72 22.64 -17.26
N GLU A 118 -19.37 23.78 -17.04
CA GLU A 118 -19.06 24.99 -17.77
C GLU A 118 -17.58 25.39 -17.64
N GLY A 119 -16.93 25.59 -18.79
CA GLY A 119 -15.50 25.89 -18.90
C GLY A 119 -14.57 24.75 -18.50
N ASP A 120 -15.05 23.51 -18.41
CA ASP A 120 -14.24 22.31 -18.17
C ASP A 120 -14.17 21.44 -19.43
N ARG A 121 -13.13 20.61 -19.53
CA ARG A 121 -12.81 19.84 -20.75
C ARG A 121 -12.18 18.50 -20.37
N LEU A 122 -12.13 17.59 -21.33
CA LEU A 122 -11.38 16.35 -21.18
C LEU A 122 -9.88 16.64 -21.04
N GLN A 123 -9.27 16.18 -19.95
CA GLN A 123 -7.82 16.20 -19.79
C GLN A 123 -7.21 14.85 -20.15
N MET A 124 -7.73 13.76 -19.55
CA MET A 124 -7.19 12.42 -19.70
C MET A 124 -8.30 11.37 -19.76
N LEU A 125 -8.07 10.33 -20.56
CA LEU A 125 -8.96 9.21 -20.77
C LEU A 125 -8.17 7.91 -20.67
N VAL A 126 -8.56 7.02 -19.76
CA VAL A 126 -7.84 5.77 -19.49
C VAL A 126 -8.81 4.60 -19.52
N LEU A 127 -8.59 3.66 -20.44
CA LEU A 127 -9.28 2.38 -20.42
C LEU A 127 -8.58 1.45 -19.42
N CYS A 128 -9.32 0.93 -18.46
CA CYS A 128 -8.80 0.03 -17.44
C CYS A 128 -9.86 -0.96 -16.97
N GLN A 129 -9.51 -1.78 -15.99
CA GLN A 129 -10.42 -2.66 -15.30
C GLN A 129 -10.65 -2.16 -13.87
N THR A 130 -11.78 -2.53 -13.29
CA THR A 130 -12.16 -2.18 -11.91
C THR A 130 -11.15 -2.64 -10.85
N THR A 131 -10.43 -3.73 -11.14
CA THR A 131 -9.37 -4.29 -10.29
C THR A 131 -8.04 -3.56 -10.42
N ASP A 132 -7.90 -2.68 -11.42
CA ASP A 132 -6.62 -2.01 -11.69
C ASP A 132 -6.33 -0.91 -10.67
N ARG A 133 -5.03 -0.68 -10.46
CA ARG A 133 -4.51 0.44 -9.69
C ARG A 133 -3.97 1.47 -10.68
N LEU A 134 -4.55 2.66 -10.66
CA LEU A 134 -4.14 3.77 -11.50
C LEU A 134 -3.08 4.61 -10.76
N CYS A 135 -2.11 5.12 -11.50
CA CYS A 135 -1.16 6.12 -11.03
C CYS A 135 -1.59 7.50 -11.54
N LEU A 136 -1.87 8.41 -10.61
CA LEU A 136 -2.00 9.84 -10.87
C LEU A 136 -0.69 10.52 -10.47
N PHE A 137 0.03 11.07 -11.44
CA PHE A 137 1.22 11.89 -11.20
C PHE A 137 0.82 13.35 -11.22
N ALA A 138 1.24 14.14 -10.23
CA ALA A 138 0.83 15.54 -10.06
C ALA A 138 1.99 16.53 -10.21
N THR A 139 1.66 17.81 -10.39
CA THR A 139 2.63 18.92 -10.57
C THR A 139 3.58 19.08 -9.38
N ASN A 140 3.21 18.62 -8.19
CA ASN A 140 4.07 18.60 -7.01
C ASN A 140 5.13 17.47 -7.00
N GLY A 141 5.24 16.69 -8.08
CA GLY A 141 6.22 15.61 -8.24
C GLY A 141 5.89 14.35 -7.45
N ARG A 142 4.66 14.23 -6.94
CA ARG A 142 4.16 13.03 -6.26
C ARG A 142 3.33 12.14 -7.19
N ALA A 143 3.42 10.84 -6.94
CA ALA A 143 2.57 9.82 -7.54
C ALA A 143 1.54 9.36 -6.51
N TYR A 144 0.28 9.25 -6.93
CA TYR A 144 -0.87 8.87 -6.12
C TYR A 144 -1.52 7.63 -6.72
N THR A 145 -1.81 6.64 -5.88
CA THR A 145 -2.47 5.42 -6.33
C THR A 145 -3.98 5.54 -6.12
N LEU A 146 -4.73 5.38 -7.20
CA LEU A 146 -6.18 5.34 -7.20
C LEU A 146 -6.64 3.91 -7.52
N LYS A 147 -7.53 3.34 -6.70
CA LYS A 147 -8.19 2.09 -7.06
C LYS A 147 -9.28 2.40 -8.08
N ALA A 148 -9.26 1.74 -9.23
CA ALA A 148 -10.21 2.02 -10.30
C ALA A 148 -11.67 1.71 -9.87
N GLY A 149 -11.86 0.71 -9.01
CA GLY A 149 -13.16 0.37 -8.42
C GLY A 149 -13.75 1.42 -7.46
N ASP A 150 -12.92 2.29 -6.87
CA ASP A 150 -13.36 3.35 -5.94
C ASP A 150 -13.82 4.63 -6.66
N ILE A 151 -13.59 4.72 -7.98
CA ILE A 151 -13.96 5.89 -8.79
C ILE A 151 -15.49 5.90 -9.01
N PRO A 152 -16.16 7.05 -8.80
CA PRO A 152 -17.60 7.13 -8.94
C PRO A 152 -18.03 6.79 -10.36
N ARG A 153 -19.01 5.90 -10.47
CA ARG A 153 -19.55 5.44 -11.74
C ARG A 153 -20.74 6.29 -12.16
N GLY A 154 -20.88 6.49 -13.46
CA GLY A 154 -22.11 7.05 -14.04
C GLY A 154 -21.85 8.14 -15.08
N ARG A 155 -22.95 8.76 -15.54
CA ARG A 155 -22.95 9.80 -16.59
C ARG A 155 -22.94 11.24 -16.06
N GLY A 156 -23.05 11.43 -14.73
CA GLY A 156 -22.90 12.75 -14.09
C GLY A 156 -21.45 13.22 -14.09
N ASP A 157 -21.16 14.38 -13.50
CA ASP A 157 -19.83 15.00 -13.57
C ASP A 157 -18.74 14.25 -12.78
N GLY A 158 -19.11 13.29 -11.92
CA GLY A 158 -18.18 12.56 -11.07
C GLY A 158 -17.95 13.25 -9.73
N GLN A 159 -16.72 13.16 -9.22
CA GLN A 159 -16.30 13.84 -8.00
C GLN A 159 -14.92 14.49 -8.17
N PRO A 160 -14.55 15.45 -7.32
CA PRO A 160 -13.18 15.97 -7.30
C PRO A 160 -12.17 14.84 -7.02
N VAL A 161 -11.15 14.70 -7.87
CA VAL A 161 -10.11 13.66 -7.73
C VAL A 161 -9.36 13.76 -6.39
N ARG A 162 -9.34 14.95 -5.80
CA ARG A 162 -8.77 15.23 -4.47
C ARG A 162 -9.44 14.46 -3.32
N LEU A 163 -10.64 13.90 -3.52
CA LEU A 163 -11.28 13.02 -2.54
C LEU A 163 -10.66 11.60 -2.52
N LEU A 164 -9.97 11.22 -3.60
CA LEU A 164 -9.30 9.93 -3.72
C LEU A 164 -7.79 10.04 -3.52
N ALA A 165 -7.18 11.18 -3.87
CA ALA A 165 -5.76 11.47 -3.69
C ALA A 165 -5.56 12.81 -2.98
N ASP A 166 -4.83 12.79 -1.86
CA ASP A 166 -4.59 13.97 -1.03
C ASP A 166 -3.45 14.82 -1.62
N PHE A 167 -3.64 15.36 -2.81
CA PHE A 167 -2.78 16.42 -3.34
C PHE A 167 -3.37 17.79 -3.04
N GLY A 168 -2.51 18.71 -2.58
CA GLY A 168 -2.91 20.04 -2.14
C GLY A 168 -3.62 20.86 -3.23
N ASN A 169 -4.25 21.97 -2.82
CA ASN A 169 -4.98 22.84 -3.75
C ASN A 169 -4.08 23.48 -4.81
N ASP A 170 -2.78 23.55 -4.54
CA ASP A 170 -1.76 24.15 -5.43
C ASP A 170 -1.16 23.13 -6.41
N ALA A 171 -1.71 21.92 -6.45
CA ALA A 171 -1.25 20.88 -7.36
C ALA A 171 -2.39 20.40 -8.26
N ASP A 172 -2.02 20.04 -9.49
CA ASP A 172 -2.90 19.52 -10.53
C ASP A 172 -2.35 18.20 -11.09
N ALA A 173 -3.23 17.44 -11.74
CA ALA A 173 -2.85 16.17 -12.36
C ALA A 173 -2.05 16.41 -13.65
N VAL A 174 -0.93 15.72 -13.79
CA VAL A 174 -0.05 15.75 -14.96
C VAL A 174 -0.27 14.53 -15.84
N ALA A 175 -0.39 13.35 -15.23
CA ALA A 175 -0.59 12.09 -15.93
C ALA A 175 -1.50 11.16 -15.12
N LEU A 176 -2.30 10.36 -15.82
CA LEU A 176 -3.15 9.31 -15.27
C LEU A 176 -3.04 8.09 -16.18
N PHE A 177 -2.64 6.95 -15.62
CA PHE A 177 -2.48 5.70 -16.39
C PHE A 177 -2.50 4.48 -15.47
N VAL A 178 -2.68 3.30 -16.04
CA VAL A 178 -2.44 2.02 -15.35
C VAL A 178 -0.94 1.71 -15.51
N PRO A 179 -0.17 1.61 -14.41
CA PRO A 179 1.25 1.28 -14.51
C PRO A 179 1.43 -0.14 -15.05
N ALA A 180 2.24 -0.28 -16.11
CA ALA A 180 2.58 -1.60 -16.65
C ALA A 180 3.44 -2.39 -15.66
N GLU A 181 3.16 -3.69 -15.51
CA GLU A 181 3.96 -4.57 -14.66
C GLU A 181 5.40 -4.68 -15.20
N GLY A 182 6.40 -4.42 -14.36
CA GLY A 182 7.80 -4.31 -14.79
C GLY A 182 8.10 -3.12 -15.72
N GLY A 183 7.12 -2.24 -15.95
CA GLY A 183 7.27 -1.06 -16.79
C GLY A 183 8.18 0.00 -16.18
N ARG A 184 8.57 0.97 -17.01
CA ARG A 184 9.39 2.12 -16.62
C ARG A 184 8.77 3.38 -17.19
N TYR A 185 8.96 4.50 -16.51
CA TYR A 185 8.40 5.79 -16.90
C TYR A 185 9.48 6.88 -16.85
N LEU A 186 9.50 7.77 -17.84
CA LEU A 186 10.29 8.98 -17.80
C LEU A 186 9.48 10.06 -17.08
N VAL A 187 9.99 10.52 -15.95
CA VAL A 187 9.43 11.68 -15.22
C VAL A 187 10.33 12.89 -15.43
N ALA A 188 9.73 14.06 -15.62
CA ALA A 188 10.51 15.28 -15.77
C ALA A 188 9.76 16.52 -15.26
N SER A 189 10.54 17.50 -14.82
CA SER A 189 10.08 18.83 -14.42
C SER A 189 10.04 19.82 -15.58
N GLY A 190 9.33 20.92 -15.37
CA GLY A 190 9.27 22.04 -16.32
C GLY A 190 10.65 22.65 -16.63
N SER A 191 11.62 22.58 -15.70
CA SER A 191 12.99 23.05 -15.98
C SER A 191 13.81 22.12 -16.90
N GLY A 192 13.25 20.96 -17.28
CA GLY A 192 13.91 19.98 -18.12
C GLY A 192 14.78 18.99 -17.37
N ARG A 193 14.56 18.81 -16.06
CA ARG A 193 15.26 17.76 -15.30
C ARG A 193 14.39 16.52 -15.16
N GLY A 194 14.95 15.35 -15.42
CA GLY A 194 14.18 14.11 -15.37
C GLY A 194 15.04 12.87 -15.18
N PHE A 195 14.38 11.75 -14.91
CA PHE A 195 14.99 10.44 -14.75
C PHE A 195 13.96 9.35 -15.08
N VAL A 196 14.43 8.12 -15.26
CA VAL A 196 13.56 6.96 -15.45
C VAL A 196 13.19 6.39 -14.09
N VAL A 197 11.91 6.13 -13.85
CA VAL A 197 11.39 5.53 -12.61
C VAL A 197 10.72 4.19 -12.92
N PRO A 198 11.01 3.13 -12.15
CA PRO A 198 10.26 1.88 -12.25
C PRO A 198 8.77 2.07 -11.92
N ALA A 199 7.88 1.37 -12.62
CA ALA A 199 6.43 1.46 -12.41
C ALA A 199 6.02 1.18 -10.95
N GLY A 200 6.66 0.21 -10.31
CA GLY A 200 6.41 -0.13 -8.90
C GLY A 200 6.74 1.01 -7.93
N GLU A 201 7.66 1.90 -8.30
CA GLU A 201 8.03 3.06 -7.47
C GLU A 201 6.99 4.18 -7.53
N LEU A 202 6.12 4.18 -8.55
CA LEU A 202 5.00 5.12 -8.69
C LEU A 202 3.74 4.71 -7.90
N LEU A 203 3.71 3.46 -7.41
CA LEU A 203 2.61 2.96 -6.60
C LEU A 203 2.88 3.18 -5.11
N GLY A 204 1.83 3.53 -4.36
CA GLY A 204 1.88 3.73 -2.93
C GLY A 204 0.56 3.39 -2.26
N GLU A 205 0.61 2.99 -0.99
CA GLU A 205 -0.59 2.58 -0.25
C GLU A 205 -1.33 3.77 0.38
N ARG A 206 -0.63 4.90 0.58
CA ARG A 206 -1.16 6.06 1.28
C ARG A 206 -1.82 7.04 0.29
N ARG A 207 -2.97 7.60 0.68
CA ARG A 207 -3.65 8.67 -0.06
C ARG A 207 -2.82 9.95 -0.22
N ALA A 208 -1.88 10.19 0.68
CA ALA A 208 -0.91 11.29 0.58
C ALA A 208 0.10 11.15 -0.58
N GLY A 209 0.09 10.00 -1.27
CA GLY A 209 0.98 9.70 -2.38
C GLY A 209 2.43 9.51 -1.94
N LYS A 210 3.29 9.31 -2.94
CA LYS A 210 4.72 9.07 -2.79
C LYS A 210 5.50 10.15 -3.54
N GLN A 211 6.49 10.76 -2.88
CA GLN A 211 7.38 11.72 -3.54
C GLN A 211 8.33 10.98 -4.48
N VAL A 212 8.30 11.34 -5.76
CA VAL A 212 9.13 10.71 -6.80
C VAL A 212 10.09 11.75 -7.38
N LEU A 213 9.56 12.85 -7.90
CA LEU A 213 10.36 13.93 -8.45
C LEU A 213 10.57 15.01 -7.37
N ASN A 214 11.82 15.26 -6.99
CA ASN A 214 12.18 16.34 -6.08
C ASN A 214 12.34 17.63 -6.88
N LEU A 215 11.41 18.56 -6.67
CA LEU A 215 11.33 19.84 -7.36
C LEU A 215 12.04 20.93 -6.54
N ARG A 216 12.61 21.92 -7.25
CA ARG A 216 13.10 23.16 -6.64
C ARG A 216 11.91 24.08 -6.29
N PRO A 217 12.14 25.14 -5.49
CA PRO A 217 11.14 26.19 -5.33
C PRO A 217 10.68 26.71 -6.70
N ASP A 218 9.37 26.93 -6.85
CA ASP A 218 8.71 27.43 -8.07
C ASP A 218 8.83 26.51 -9.30
N GLU A 219 9.22 25.26 -9.11
CA GLU A 219 9.31 24.25 -10.16
C GLU A 219 8.17 23.23 -10.04
N GLU A 220 7.56 22.90 -11.17
CA GLU A 220 6.51 21.88 -11.25
C GLU A 220 6.96 20.69 -12.10
N ALA A 221 6.38 19.52 -11.79
CA ALA A 221 6.45 18.35 -12.65
C ALA A 221 5.67 18.62 -13.95
N ALA A 222 6.27 18.33 -15.09
CA ALA A 222 5.69 18.62 -16.40
C ALA A 222 5.17 17.37 -17.11
N LEU A 223 5.79 16.20 -16.90
CA LEU A 223 5.35 14.96 -17.54
C LEU A 223 5.74 13.70 -16.77
N CYS A 224 4.98 12.63 -17.04
CA CYS A 224 5.28 11.25 -16.71
C CYS A 224 4.78 10.39 -17.88
N VAL A 225 5.72 9.83 -18.66
CA VAL A 225 5.41 9.08 -19.89
C VAL A 225 6.07 7.71 -19.87
N PRO A 226 5.53 6.68 -20.54
CA PRO A 226 6.20 5.38 -20.64
C PRO A 226 7.62 5.52 -21.21
N ALA A 227 8.58 4.84 -20.60
CA ALA A 227 9.97 4.77 -21.03
C ALA A 227 10.22 3.48 -21.82
N GLU A 228 9.46 3.31 -22.90
CA GLU A 228 9.53 2.15 -23.80
C GLU A 228 10.35 2.50 -25.04
N GLY A 229 11.57 1.97 -25.13
CA GLY A 229 12.45 2.20 -26.26
C GLY A 229 13.91 2.37 -25.88
N ASP A 230 14.68 2.90 -26.81
CA ASP A 230 16.13 3.09 -26.68
C ASP A 230 16.57 4.56 -26.81
N HIS A 231 15.67 5.46 -27.22
CA HIS A 231 15.95 6.90 -27.38
C HIS A 231 14.87 7.77 -26.76
N VAL A 232 15.27 8.98 -26.35
CA VAL A 232 14.39 10.02 -25.82
C VAL A 232 14.41 11.20 -26.77
N ALA A 233 13.22 11.64 -27.19
CA ALA A 233 13.00 12.91 -27.86
C ALA A 233 12.43 13.91 -26.86
N VAL A 234 13.06 15.08 -26.75
CA VAL A 234 12.66 16.15 -25.82
C VAL A 234 12.45 17.43 -26.61
N VAL A 235 11.35 18.12 -26.35
CA VAL A 235 11.06 19.41 -26.98
C VAL A 235 10.74 20.47 -25.94
N GLY A 236 11.41 21.62 -26.07
CA GLY A 236 11.14 22.80 -25.25
C GLY A 236 10.06 23.70 -25.81
N GLU A 237 9.54 24.60 -24.97
CA GLU A 237 8.61 25.67 -25.35
C GLU A 237 9.19 26.59 -26.43
N SER A 238 10.52 26.76 -26.43
CA SER A 238 11.28 27.46 -27.47
C SER A 238 11.36 26.71 -28.81
N ARG A 239 10.59 25.61 -28.97
CA ARG A 239 10.51 24.76 -30.15
C ARG A 239 11.88 24.26 -30.61
N LYS A 240 12.64 23.72 -29.67
CA LYS A 240 13.88 23.00 -29.98
C LYS A 240 13.72 21.54 -29.61
N LEU A 241 13.93 20.67 -30.56
CA LEU A 241 13.93 19.22 -30.43
C LEU A 241 15.38 18.73 -30.23
N LEU A 242 15.56 17.85 -29.27
CA LEU A 242 16.80 17.12 -29.02
C LEU A 242 16.47 15.63 -28.90
N VAL A 243 17.25 14.78 -29.56
CA VAL A 243 17.15 13.33 -29.48
C VAL A 243 18.48 12.76 -28.95
N PHE A 244 18.41 11.92 -27.93
CA PHE A 244 19.58 11.24 -27.36
C PHE A 244 19.23 9.82 -26.87
N PRO A 245 20.21 8.91 -26.74
CA PRO A 245 19.99 7.57 -26.19
C PRO A 245 19.43 7.58 -24.76
N LEU A 246 18.49 6.68 -24.47
CA LEU A 246 17.84 6.56 -23.16
C LEU A 246 18.81 6.17 -22.05
N ASP A 247 19.89 5.46 -22.37
CA ASP A 247 20.93 5.05 -21.41
C ASP A 247 21.67 6.23 -20.76
N GLN A 248 21.59 7.42 -21.35
CA GLN A 248 22.11 8.66 -20.77
C GLN A 248 21.24 9.19 -19.62
N VAL A 249 20.03 8.66 -19.45
CA VAL A 249 19.09 9.01 -18.37
C VAL A 249 19.17 7.95 -17.28
N PRO A 250 19.52 8.32 -16.03
CA PRO A 250 19.62 7.35 -14.95
C PRO A 250 18.23 6.83 -14.56
N GLU A 251 18.19 5.58 -14.13
CA GLU A 251 17.04 4.99 -13.47
C GLU A 251 17.13 5.21 -11.95
N MET A 252 16.08 5.77 -11.34
CA MET A 252 16.06 6.09 -9.90
C MET A 252 14.64 5.88 -9.33
N PRO A 253 14.50 5.50 -8.05
CA PRO A 253 13.19 5.44 -7.39
C PRO A 253 12.66 6.82 -7.01
N ARG A 254 13.56 7.77 -6.74
CA ARG A 254 13.26 9.16 -6.37
C ARG A 254 14.48 10.04 -6.63
N GLY A 255 14.28 11.29 -7.05
CA GLY A 255 15.37 12.26 -7.19
C GLY A 255 14.97 13.54 -7.91
N SER A 256 15.93 14.43 -8.11
CA SER A 256 15.75 15.64 -8.94
C SER A 256 16.13 15.43 -10.41
N GLY A 257 16.51 14.19 -10.78
CA GLY A 257 16.91 13.81 -12.13
C GLY A 257 18.15 14.53 -12.67
N VAL A 258 18.42 14.29 -13.94
CA VAL A 258 19.48 14.93 -14.74
C VAL A 258 18.87 15.91 -15.73
N ILE A 259 19.64 16.87 -16.23
CA ILE A 259 19.16 17.80 -17.27
C ILE A 259 18.97 17.01 -18.56
N LEU A 260 17.75 16.99 -19.10
CA LEU A 260 17.40 16.36 -20.37
C LEU A 260 17.73 17.29 -21.55
N GLN A 261 17.34 18.56 -21.45
CA GLN A 261 17.60 19.61 -22.43
C GLN A 261 17.81 20.94 -21.72
N ARG A 262 18.71 21.79 -22.22
CA ARG A 262 18.95 23.12 -21.66
C ARG A 262 18.14 24.18 -22.39
N TYR A 263 17.34 24.93 -21.65
CA TYR A 263 16.54 26.02 -22.18
C TYR A 263 17.20 27.38 -21.90
N LYS A 264 17.16 28.28 -22.89
CA LYS A 264 17.53 29.69 -22.69
C LYS A 264 16.35 30.49 -22.12
N GLU A 265 15.16 30.19 -22.64
CA GLU A 265 13.86 30.75 -22.25
C GLU A 265 12.82 29.63 -22.30
N GLY A 266 11.85 29.70 -21.39
CA GLY A 266 10.81 28.69 -21.21
C GLY A 266 11.32 27.39 -20.58
N GLY A 267 10.52 26.34 -20.71
CA GLY A 267 10.78 25.03 -20.13
C GLY A 267 10.60 23.86 -21.10
N LEU A 268 10.48 22.68 -20.50
CA LEU A 268 10.09 21.44 -21.16
C LEU A 268 8.63 21.51 -21.60
N ALA A 269 8.37 21.34 -22.90
CA ALA A 269 7.02 21.29 -23.44
C ALA A 269 6.49 19.86 -23.51
N ASP A 270 7.31 18.91 -23.99
CA ASP A 270 6.93 17.51 -24.10
C ASP A 270 8.17 16.60 -24.22
N ALA A 271 8.01 15.31 -23.93
CA ALA A 271 9.03 14.30 -24.15
C ALA A 271 8.40 12.96 -24.54
N ARG A 272 9.13 12.19 -25.34
CA ARG A 272 8.71 10.86 -25.78
C ARG A 272 9.89 9.91 -25.78
N VAL A 273 9.71 8.74 -25.19
CA VAL A 273 10.63 7.61 -25.37
C VAL A 273 10.13 6.76 -26.53
N PHE A 274 11.03 6.32 -27.39
CA PHE A 274 10.69 5.56 -28.59
C PHE A 274 11.85 4.63 -28.98
N ARG A 275 11.57 3.64 -29.84
CA ARG A 275 12.60 2.82 -30.49
C ARG A 275 13.08 3.53 -31.74
N LEU A 276 14.38 3.80 -31.83
CA LEU A 276 14.94 4.52 -32.98
C LEU A 276 14.65 3.81 -34.31
N ALA A 277 14.67 2.47 -34.32
CA ALA A 277 14.34 1.67 -35.49
C ALA A 277 12.91 1.89 -36.04
N GLU A 278 11.96 2.28 -35.18
CA GLU A 278 10.57 2.58 -35.54
C GLU A 278 10.37 4.05 -35.94
N GLY A 279 11.34 4.91 -35.64
CA GLY A 279 11.27 6.35 -35.88
C GLY A 279 10.47 7.13 -34.84
N LEU A 280 10.61 8.46 -34.87
CA LEU A 280 9.89 9.35 -33.96
C LEU A 280 8.53 9.72 -34.57
N SER A 281 7.45 9.43 -33.85
CA SER A 281 6.09 9.72 -34.31
C SER A 281 5.46 10.91 -33.59
N TRP A 282 4.53 11.60 -34.26
CA TRP A 282 3.67 12.63 -33.67
C TRP A 282 2.37 12.80 -34.47
N ARG A 283 1.35 13.42 -33.86
CA ARG A 283 0.08 13.72 -34.53
C ARG A 283 0.11 15.02 -35.34
N ILE A 284 -0.48 15.00 -36.54
CA ILE A 284 -0.77 16.15 -37.40
C ILE A 284 -2.26 16.10 -37.75
N GLY A 285 -3.07 16.82 -36.98
CA GLY A 285 -4.53 16.66 -37.03
C GLY A 285 -4.91 15.24 -36.63
N GLU A 286 -5.62 14.52 -37.51
CA GLU A 286 -6.02 13.12 -37.32
C GLU A 286 -4.97 12.11 -37.79
N ARG A 287 -3.93 12.55 -38.50
CA ARG A 287 -2.90 11.66 -39.06
C ARG A 287 -1.71 11.55 -38.12
N THR A 288 -1.07 10.37 -38.08
CA THR A 288 0.24 10.18 -37.44
C THR A 288 1.32 10.33 -38.50
N ARG A 289 2.33 11.16 -38.22
CA ARG A 289 3.57 11.21 -38.99
C ARG A 289 4.67 10.54 -38.20
N THR A 290 5.48 9.74 -38.89
CA THR A 290 6.70 9.13 -38.35
C THR A 290 7.89 9.61 -39.14
N GLU A 291 8.93 10.08 -38.45
CA GLU A 291 10.19 10.52 -39.03
C GLU A 291 11.29 9.51 -38.66
N ALA A 292 11.84 8.85 -39.68
CA ALA A 292 12.89 7.85 -39.50
C ALA A 292 14.29 8.48 -39.54
N ASN A 293 14.46 9.61 -40.25
CA ASN A 293 15.75 10.27 -40.35
C ASN A 293 15.87 11.37 -39.29
N LEU A 294 16.44 11.00 -38.14
CA LEU A 294 16.60 11.91 -36.99
C LEU A 294 18.00 12.52 -36.86
N GLY A 295 18.85 12.34 -37.88
CA GLY A 295 20.27 12.72 -37.86
C GLY A 295 20.52 14.17 -37.42
N ASP A 296 19.68 15.10 -37.87
CA ASP A 296 19.82 16.52 -37.54
C ASP A 296 19.53 16.87 -36.08
N TRP A 297 18.78 16.04 -35.36
CA TRP A 297 18.37 16.29 -33.97
C TRP A 297 19.12 15.44 -32.96
N PHE A 298 20.00 14.53 -33.41
CA PHE A 298 20.87 13.81 -32.50
C PHE A 298 21.86 14.74 -31.82
N GLY A 299 22.02 14.52 -30.53
CA GLY A 299 23.00 15.21 -29.71
C GLY A 299 23.18 14.53 -28.37
N GLU A 300 24.01 15.14 -27.53
CA GLU A 300 24.19 14.69 -26.15
C GLU A 300 23.09 15.25 -25.25
N ARG A 301 22.71 14.47 -24.23
CA ARG A 301 21.76 14.91 -23.20
C ARG A 301 22.22 16.25 -22.58
N GLY A 302 21.28 17.20 -22.49
CA GLY A 302 21.51 18.52 -21.91
C GLY A 302 21.99 19.59 -22.89
N GLN A 303 22.09 19.27 -24.18
CA GLN A 303 22.22 20.26 -25.25
C GLN A 303 20.92 21.06 -25.43
N ALA A 304 20.96 22.12 -26.24
CA ALA A 304 19.80 22.99 -26.49
C ALA A 304 18.82 22.46 -27.54
N GLY A 305 19.22 21.48 -28.37
CA GLY A 305 18.42 20.98 -29.50
C GLY A 305 18.38 21.93 -30.71
N ARG A 306 17.68 21.50 -31.77
CA ARG A 306 17.49 22.23 -33.04
C ARG A 306 16.01 22.41 -33.38
N ALA A 307 15.68 23.27 -34.34
CA ALA A 307 14.28 23.45 -34.75
C ALA A 307 13.69 22.12 -35.26
N PRO A 308 12.48 21.71 -34.83
CA PRO A 308 11.90 20.42 -35.15
C PRO A 308 11.62 20.27 -36.66
N PRO A 309 11.42 19.02 -37.15
CA PRO A 309 11.13 18.77 -38.56
C PRO A 309 9.91 19.53 -39.06
N SER A 310 9.88 19.81 -40.37
CA SER A 310 8.71 20.37 -41.03
C SER A 310 7.49 19.50 -40.75
N GLY A 311 6.37 20.11 -40.33
CA GLY A 311 5.16 19.38 -39.94
C GLY A 311 5.09 18.98 -38.46
N PHE A 312 6.07 19.32 -37.63
CA PHE A 312 5.93 19.16 -36.18
C PHE A 312 4.88 20.12 -35.59
N PRO A 313 4.01 19.70 -34.66
CA PRO A 313 2.87 20.49 -34.20
C PRO A 313 3.29 21.84 -33.62
N LYS A 314 2.51 22.89 -33.91
CA LYS A 314 2.77 24.23 -33.37
C LYS A 314 2.64 24.29 -31.84
N THR A 315 1.86 23.38 -31.25
CA THR A 315 1.70 23.19 -29.81
C THR A 315 2.95 22.68 -29.11
N GLY A 316 3.93 22.15 -29.86
CA GLY A 316 5.14 21.58 -29.27
C GLY A 316 4.93 20.22 -28.60
N ARG A 317 3.79 19.57 -28.83
CA ARG A 317 3.44 18.26 -28.24
C ARG A 317 3.46 17.15 -29.29
N PHE A 318 3.93 15.97 -28.91
CA PHE A 318 3.92 14.78 -29.77
C PHE A 318 2.50 14.18 -29.91
N GLY A 319 1.66 14.36 -28.88
CA GLY A 319 0.33 13.75 -28.77
C GLY A 319 0.39 12.37 -28.08
N PRO A 320 -0.69 11.57 -28.13
CA PRO A 320 -0.63 10.19 -27.66
C PRO A 320 0.30 9.33 -28.56
N PRO A 321 0.86 8.24 -28.04
CA PRO A 321 1.59 7.29 -28.87
C PRO A 321 0.67 6.71 -29.97
N PRO A 322 1.21 6.27 -31.11
CA PRO A 322 0.45 5.45 -32.05
C PRO A 322 -0.04 4.20 -31.32
N GLY A 323 -1.33 3.89 -31.47
CA GLY A 323 -1.95 2.67 -30.96
C GLY A 323 -1.62 1.45 -31.80
#